data_AF-A0A8J3IFF8-F1
#
_entry.id   AF-A0A8J3IFF8-F1
#
_cell.length_a   1.000
_cell.length_b   1.000
_cell.length_c   1.000
_cell.angle_alpha   90.00
_cell.angle_beta   90.00
_cell.angle_gamma   90.00
#
_symmetry.space_group_name_H-M   'P 1'
#
loop_
_entity.id
_entity.type
_entity.pdbx_description
1 polymer ?
#
loop_
_entity_poly.entity_id
_entity_poly.type
_entity_poly.pdbx_seq_one_letter_code
_entity_poly.pdbx_strand_id
1 'polypeptide(L)'
;MLGILLTTIKTRWLDVVNGFWLVPGLIALCGPLLSLLFIWLDHAVGSPHLPLFFNGNATAASGMLSAIAASFIAALSLVFSITIVTLQLVTSQYTPRALRGFLADRLTQSVAGSFLGIFAYALLVLTAVREPESGYAGFVPSISITVAIGFSFLGLLLLLLFFHHTAESIQIYNITARLAKETMQAIDHLYPTWGNGSPGEDETILLEQWEASALPERITPTRSGYVQSIAFHHLQRAATRLGPGLRLHLVVCPGDFVTPEMSIAHVWVPRELEHATISIIRRSVVVVNQRDIVQDAAFGIRQLTDIALRALSPAVNDPTTAVNCIEYLQAIFEHLAHRTLPSAIHHLGDGSSLLVMRTRTFHEYLQAFVELGRVSTTNARVANALLMALEQVARIATQQGQERLPVLGALAQAIARPAIQDARTQHDRSLLEQHLQQVEQLTGVRSEQIRAGEQTSVSMQGCSCHLLPPKDEVERRWLTLLLTCKALLLQVQFPFECA
;
A
#
# COMPACT_ATOMS: atom_id res chain seq x y z
N MET A 1 -30.53 8.01 1.96
CA MET A 1 -29.83 8.77 0.90
C MET A 1 -28.76 9.70 1.46
N LEU A 2 -29.08 10.55 2.46
CA LEU A 2 -28.15 11.52 3.06
C LEU A 2 -26.87 10.89 3.66
N GLY A 3 -26.99 9.75 4.34
CA GLY A 3 -25.84 9.06 4.94
C GLY A 3 -24.86 8.46 3.92
N ILE A 4 -25.35 8.00 2.77
CA ILE A 4 -24.50 7.51 1.67
C ILE A 4 -23.76 8.71 1.05
N LEU A 5 -24.49 9.80 0.80
CA LEU A 5 -23.93 11.05 0.29
C LEU A 5 -22.81 11.57 1.21
N LEU A 6 -23.02 11.60 2.53
CA LEU A 6 -22.03 12.03 3.52
C LEU A 6 -20.80 11.11 3.57
N THR A 7 -20.98 9.79 3.47
CA THR A 7 -19.83 8.87 3.41
C THR A 7 -19.06 9.00 2.11
N THR A 8 -19.73 9.16 0.97
CA THR A 8 -19.09 9.38 -0.33
C THR A 8 -18.39 10.74 -0.40
N ILE A 9 -18.97 11.77 0.22
CA ILE A 9 -18.33 13.07 0.39
C ILE A 9 -17.12 12.94 1.30
N LYS A 10 -17.19 12.22 2.42
CA LYS A 10 -16.06 12.03 3.34
C LYS A 10 -14.91 11.26 2.68
N THR A 11 -15.20 10.19 1.92
CA THR A 11 -14.17 9.44 1.19
C THR A 11 -13.59 10.28 0.06
N ARG A 12 -14.40 10.99 -0.73
CA ARG A 12 -13.91 11.90 -1.78
C ARG A 12 -13.15 13.09 -1.20
N TRP A 13 -13.53 13.58 -0.03
CA TRP A 13 -12.83 14.64 0.68
C TRP A 13 -11.46 14.16 1.14
N LEU A 14 -11.36 12.94 1.65
CA LEU A 14 -10.08 12.30 1.96
C LEU A 14 -9.23 12.12 0.69
N ASP A 15 -9.83 11.74 -0.44
CA ASP A 15 -9.13 11.62 -1.73
C ASP A 15 -8.65 12.98 -2.27
N VAL A 16 -9.42 14.05 -2.05
CA VAL A 16 -9.06 15.43 -2.42
C VAL A 16 -8.00 16.01 -1.48
N VAL A 17 -8.12 15.75 -0.17
CA VAL A 17 -7.15 16.19 0.85
C VAL A 17 -5.82 15.46 0.72
N ASN A 18 -5.84 14.19 0.36
CA ASN A 18 -4.66 13.41 0.03
C ASN A 18 -4.26 13.58 -1.45
N GLY A 19 -5.01 14.36 -2.21
CA GLY A 19 -4.76 14.63 -3.63
C GLY A 19 -3.60 15.58 -3.81
N PHE A 20 -2.86 15.40 -4.89
CA PHE A 20 -1.68 16.20 -5.24
C PHE A 20 -1.97 17.71 -5.31
N TRP A 21 -3.20 18.12 -5.62
CA TRP A 21 -3.54 19.51 -5.95
C TRP A 21 -3.97 20.41 -4.78
N LEU A 22 -4.46 19.84 -3.67
CA LEU A 22 -5.01 20.66 -2.60
C LEU A 22 -3.93 21.51 -1.92
N VAL A 23 -2.81 20.88 -1.56
CA VAL A 23 -1.70 21.53 -0.85
C VAL A 23 -1.02 22.60 -1.71
N PRO A 24 -0.62 22.31 -2.97
CA PRO A 24 -0.10 23.35 -3.86
C PRO A 24 -1.10 24.47 -4.09
N GLY A 25 -2.39 24.16 -4.23
CA GLY A 25 -3.45 25.15 -4.44
C GLY A 25 -3.59 26.11 -3.25
N LEU A 26 -3.56 25.59 -2.03
CA LEU A 26 -3.60 26.41 -0.81
C LEU A 26 -2.36 27.31 -0.68
N ILE A 27 -1.17 26.78 -0.97
CA ILE A 27 0.08 27.56 -0.94
C ILE A 27 0.08 28.63 -2.03
N ALA A 28 -0.38 28.29 -3.24
CA ALA A 28 -0.47 29.22 -4.36
C ALA A 28 -1.44 30.38 -4.06
N LEU A 29 -2.52 30.14 -3.32
CA LEU A 29 -3.48 31.17 -2.90
C LEU A 29 -2.85 32.22 -1.98
N CYS A 30 -1.80 31.88 -1.23
CA CYS A 30 -1.06 32.84 -0.43
C CYS A 30 -0.42 33.93 -1.29
N GLY A 31 -0.02 33.62 -2.54
CA GLY A 31 0.57 34.60 -3.46
C GLY A 31 -0.34 35.80 -3.72
N PRO A 32 -1.56 35.60 -4.26
CA PRO A 32 -2.56 36.66 -4.42
C PRO A 32 -2.94 37.40 -3.13
N LEU A 33 -3.04 36.69 -2.00
CA LEU A 33 -3.36 37.33 -0.72
C LEU A 33 -2.22 38.26 -0.27
N LEU A 34 -0.97 37.80 -0.41
CA LEU A 34 0.20 38.60 -0.10
C LEU A 34 0.35 39.78 -1.06
N SER A 35 0.04 39.63 -2.36
CA SER A 35 0.12 40.76 -3.30
C SER A 35 -0.87 41.86 -2.92
N LEU A 36 -2.12 41.51 -2.60
CA LEU A 36 -3.11 42.48 -2.13
C LEU A 36 -2.66 43.17 -0.83
N LEU A 37 -2.07 42.43 0.10
CA LEU A 37 -1.54 42.97 1.36
C LEU A 37 -0.39 43.95 1.12
N PHE A 38 0.60 43.60 0.30
CA PHE A 38 1.75 44.45 0.04
C PHE A 38 1.40 45.65 -0.85
N ILE A 39 0.49 45.52 -1.81
CA ILE A 39 -0.04 46.66 -2.58
C ILE A 39 -0.76 47.65 -1.67
N TRP A 40 -1.55 47.15 -0.72
CA TRP A 40 -2.20 47.99 0.29
C TRP A 40 -1.16 48.69 1.18
N LEU A 41 -0.12 47.97 1.59
CA LEU A 41 0.98 48.54 2.38
C LEU A 41 1.74 49.64 1.61
N ASP A 42 2.00 49.43 0.32
CA ASP A 42 2.62 50.43 -0.57
C ASP A 42 1.75 51.71 -0.66
N HIS A 43 0.41 51.58 -0.67
CA HIS A 43 -0.48 52.74 -0.62
C HIS A 43 -0.49 53.44 0.75
N ALA A 44 -0.39 52.66 1.83
CA ALA A 44 -0.46 53.20 3.20
C ALA A 44 0.84 53.89 3.63
N VAL A 45 2.00 53.34 3.26
CA VAL A 45 3.33 53.85 3.63
C VAL A 45 3.82 54.91 2.64
N GLY A 46 3.35 54.87 1.39
CA GLY A 46 3.92 55.66 0.29
C GLY A 46 5.26 55.11 -0.16
N SER A 47 5.98 55.84 -1.02
CA SER A 47 7.30 55.42 -1.55
C SER A 47 8.40 55.64 -0.50
N PRO A 48 8.88 54.60 0.20
CA PRO A 48 9.95 54.77 1.17
C PRO A 48 11.27 54.87 0.42
N HIS A 49 11.91 56.04 0.41
CA HIS A 49 13.20 56.29 -0.25
C HIS A 49 14.40 55.64 0.48
N LEU A 50 14.23 54.42 1.00
CA LEU A 50 15.31 53.67 1.65
C LEU A 50 16.13 52.91 0.59
N PRO A 51 17.46 52.79 0.76
CA PRO A 51 18.35 52.16 -0.22
C PRO A 51 18.10 50.66 -0.41
N LEU A 52 17.42 50.01 0.54
CA LEU A 52 17.09 48.59 0.48
C LEU A 52 15.84 48.29 -0.37
N PHE A 53 15.00 49.28 -0.65
CA PHE A 53 13.81 49.12 -1.47
C PHE A 53 14.09 49.43 -2.95
N PHE A 54 13.26 48.87 -3.82
CA PHE A 54 13.34 49.14 -5.25
C PHE A 54 13.15 50.64 -5.55
N ASN A 55 14.16 51.26 -6.17
CA ASN A 55 14.20 52.68 -6.52
C ASN A 55 14.15 52.94 -8.04
N GLY A 56 13.61 52.01 -8.83
CA GLY A 56 13.52 52.13 -10.28
C GLY A 56 12.22 52.78 -10.78
N ASN A 57 12.14 53.05 -12.09
CA ASN A 57 10.94 53.57 -12.74
C ASN A 57 9.91 52.47 -13.05
N ALA A 58 8.71 52.87 -13.48
CA ALA A 58 7.61 51.95 -13.80
C ALA A 58 8.00 50.92 -14.89
N THR A 59 8.77 51.32 -15.89
CA THR A 59 9.24 50.42 -16.96
C THR A 59 10.17 49.33 -16.42
N ALA A 60 11.12 49.69 -15.55
CA ALA A 60 12.01 48.73 -14.89
C ALA A 60 11.25 47.79 -13.94
N ALA A 61 10.27 48.32 -13.21
CA ALA A 61 9.38 47.53 -12.35
C ALA A 61 8.60 46.49 -13.16
N SER A 62 7.92 46.92 -14.22
CA SER A 62 7.14 46.05 -15.10
C SER A 62 8.02 45.00 -15.78
N GLY A 63 9.21 45.38 -16.24
CA GLY A 63 10.20 44.46 -16.81
C GLY A 63 10.64 43.39 -15.83
N MET A 64 10.96 43.76 -14.59
CA MET A 64 11.41 42.80 -13.56
C MET A 64 10.28 41.87 -13.11
N LEU A 65 9.07 42.39 -12.86
CA LEU A 65 7.91 41.57 -12.51
C LEU A 65 7.53 40.62 -13.64
N SER A 66 7.62 41.06 -14.90
CA SER A 66 7.39 40.20 -16.07
C SER A 66 8.45 39.10 -16.19
N ALA A 67 9.72 39.43 -15.95
CA ALA A 67 10.81 38.45 -15.96
C ALA A 67 10.65 37.42 -14.84
N ILE A 68 10.24 37.85 -13.64
CA ILE A 68 9.93 36.96 -12.51
C ILE A 68 8.74 36.06 -12.86
N ALA A 69 7.63 36.61 -13.36
CA ALA A 69 6.48 35.81 -13.75
C ALA A 69 6.85 34.75 -14.81
N ALA A 70 7.59 35.15 -15.86
CA ALA A 70 8.03 34.26 -16.92
C ALA A 70 8.99 33.16 -16.42
N SER A 71 9.91 33.46 -15.50
CA SER A 71 10.85 32.48 -14.95
C SER A 71 10.14 31.44 -14.07
N PHE A 72 9.18 31.87 -13.25
CA PHE A 72 8.46 30.97 -12.35
C PHE A 72 7.43 30.08 -13.05
N ILE A 73 6.77 30.55 -14.12
CA ILE A 73 5.92 29.67 -14.93
C ILE A 73 6.75 28.60 -15.66
N ALA A 74 7.95 28.97 -16.14
CA ALA A 74 8.88 28.02 -16.75
C ALA A 74 9.42 27.02 -15.72
N ALA A 75 9.81 27.47 -14.52
CA ALA A 75 10.27 26.61 -13.43
C ALA A 75 9.16 25.65 -12.97
N LEU A 76 7.91 26.11 -12.91
CA LEU A 76 6.75 25.26 -12.60
C LEU A 76 6.54 24.16 -13.66
N SER A 77 6.69 24.50 -14.95
CA SER A 77 6.66 23.51 -16.04
C SER A 77 7.77 22.47 -15.90
N LEU A 78 8.98 22.89 -15.54
CA LEU A 78 10.10 21.99 -15.29
C LEU A 78 9.82 21.04 -14.12
N VAL A 79 9.28 21.54 -13.01
CA VAL A 79 8.88 20.73 -11.85
C VAL A 79 7.84 19.68 -12.26
N PHE A 80 6.81 20.06 -13.02
CA PHE A 80 5.83 19.10 -13.53
C PHE A 80 6.44 18.06 -14.47
N SER A 81 7.30 18.49 -15.39
CA SER A 81 7.99 17.58 -16.32
C SER A 81 8.82 16.54 -15.59
N ILE A 82 9.66 16.98 -14.64
CA ILE A 82 10.49 16.07 -13.83
C ILE A 82 9.60 15.18 -12.96
N THR A 83 8.53 15.71 -12.35
CA THR A 83 7.60 14.92 -11.54
C THR A 83 6.98 13.80 -12.36
N ILE A 84 6.55 14.08 -13.60
CA ILE A 84 5.98 13.08 -14.52
C ILE A 84 7.03 12.06 -14.95
N VAL A 85 8.25 12.49 -15.30
CA VAL A 85 9.34 11.58 -15.67
C VAL A 85 9.69 10.67 -14.50
N THR A 86 9.80 11.21 -13.29
CA THR A 86 10.03 10.42 -12.08
C THR A 86 8.86 9.46 -11.84
N LEU A 87 7.62 9.89 -12.08
CA LEU A 87 6.43 9.05 -12.01
C LEU A 87 6.52 7.85 -12.97
N GLN A 88 6.94 8.12 -14.20
CA GLN A 88 7.14 7.12 -15.23
C GLN A 88 8.26 6.17 -14.83
N LEU A 89 9.39 6.67 -14.33
CA LEU A 89 10.50 5.86 -13.85
C LEU A 89 10.06 4.95 -12.70
N VAL A 90 9.34 5.50 -11.72
CA VAL A 90 8.80 4.73 -10.59
C VAL A 90 7.81 3.67 -11.05
N THR A 91 6.95 3.96 -12.01
CA THR A 91 5.97 2.99 -12.52
C THR A 91 6.63 1.93 -13.42
N SER A 92 7.65 2.31 -14.17
CA SER A 92 8.36 1.47 -15.14
C SER A 92 9.51 0.67 -14.54
N GLN A 93 10.09 1.08 -13.41
CA GLN A 93 11.15 0.35 -12.71
C GLN A 93 10.63 -0.27 -11.40
N TYR A 94 9.59 0.29 -10.79
CA TYR A 94 8.99 -0.21 -9.55
C TYR A 94 7.51 -0.56 -9.72
N THR A 95 6.87 -0.99 -8.66
CA THR A 95 5.46 -1.38 -8.70
C THR A 95 4.58 -0.13 -8.79
N PRO A 96 3.49 -0.11 -9.58
CA PRO A 96 2.51 1.00 -9.66
C PRO A 96 1.95 1.47 -8.29
N ARG A 97 2.22 0.71 -7.23
CA ARG A 97 1.79 0.93 -5.85
C ARG A 97 2.71 1.91 -5.09
N ALA A 98 3.96 2.13 -5.51
CA ALA A 98 4.87 3.15 -4.94
C ALA A 98 4.49 4.59 -5.35
N LEU A 99 3.65 4.72 -6.39
CA LEU A 99 3.14 5.96 -6.98
C LEU A 99 2.54 6.94 -5.97
N ARG A 100 1.75 6.44 -5.01
CA ARG A 100 1.01 7.27 -4.04
C ARG A 100 1.95 8.03 -3.12
N GLY A 101 3.07 7.42 -2.74
CA GLY A 101 4.07 8.05 -1.88
C GLY A 101 4.72 9.26 -2.54
N PHE A 102 4.92 9.20 -3.86
CA PHE A 102 5.52 10.29 -4.63
C PHE A 102 4.53 11.44 -4.85
N LEU A 103 3.26 11.14 -5.18
CA LEU A 103 2.23 12.16 -5.34
C LEU A 103 1.84 12.83 -4.00
N ALA A 104 2.02 12.15 -2.88
CA ALA A 104 1.79 12.70 -1.54
C ALA A 104 3.00 13.45 -0.95
N ASP A 105 4.09 13.57 -1.71
CA ASP A 105 5.30 14.23 -1.22
C ASP A 105 5.07 15.74 -0.97
N ARG A 106 5.23 16.13 0.28
CA ARG A 106 4.98 17.49 0.75
C ARG A 106 6.00 18.49 0.20
N LEU A 107 7.23 18.07 -0.07
CA LEU A 107 8.25 18.97 -0.61
C LEU A 107 7.92 19.33 -2.05
N THR A 108 7.66 18.33 -2.90
CA THR A 108 7.23 18.54 -4.29
C THR A 108 5.97 19.41 -4.37
N GLN A 109 4.96 19.13 -3.53
CA GLN A 109 3.74 19.95 -3.45
C GLN A 109 4.02 21.40 -3.02
N SER A 110 4.92 21.60 -2.05
CA SER A 110 5.26 22.93 -1.54
C SER A 110 6.02 23.77 -2.57
N VAL A 111 6.94 23.15 -3.32
CA VAL A 111 7.70 23.83 -4.38
C VAL A 111 6.77 24.23 -5.53
N ALA A 112 5.92 23.32 -6.01
CA ALA A 112 4.95 23.61 -7.06
C ALA A 112 3.97 24.72 -6.65
N GLY A 113 3.43 24.66 -5.43
CA GLY A 113 2.54 25.69 -4.89
C GLY A 113 3.24 27.04 -4.73
N SER A 114 4.48 27.05 -4.26
CA SER A 114 5.28 28.28 -4.11
C SER A 114 5.57 28.93 -5.46
N PHE A 115 5.94 28.18 -6.49
CA PHE A 115 6.21 28.75 -7.81
C PHE A 115 4.95 29.33 -8.45
N LEU A 116 3.82 28.62 -8.35
CA LEU A 116 2.54 29.15 -8.82
C LEU A 116 2.11 30.40 -8.03
N GLY A 117 2.36 30.42 -6.71
CA GLY A 117 2.09 31.56 -5.85
C GLY A 117 2.96 32.78 -6.18
N ILE A 118 4.27 32.59 -6.39
CA ILE A 118 5.20 33.67 -6.76
C ILE A 118 4.87 34.22 -8.14
N PHE A 119 4.51 33.34 -9.09
CA PHE A 119 4.00 33.74 -10.40
C PHE A 119 2.74 34.62 -10.29
N ALA A 120 1.73 34.15 -9.53
CA ALA A 120 0.49 34.89 -9.34
C ALA A 120 0.70 36.21 -8.59
N TYR A 121 1.59 36.21 -7.59
CA TYR A 121 2.02 37.42 -6.88
C TYR A 121 2.61 38.44 -7.86
N ALA A 122 3.58 38.03 -8.69
CA ALA A 122 4.24 38.91 -9.66
C ALA A 122 3.26 39.51 -10.67
N LEU A 123 2.32 38.71 -11.20
CA LEU A 123 1.28 39.21 -12.12
C LEU A 123 0.32 40.20 -11.45
N LEU A 124 -0.10 39.97 -10.21
CA LEU A 124 -1.00 40.88 -9.50
C LEU A 124 -0.31 42.17 -9.06
N VAL A 125 0.97 42.13 -8.73
CA VAL A 125 1.75 43.35 -8.50
C VAL A 125 1.97 44.09 -9.82
N LEU A 126 2.17 43.37 -10.93
CA LEU A 126 2.34 43.96 -12.26
C LEU A 126 1.10 44.77 -12.69
N THR A 127 -0.11 44.29 -12.40
CA THR A 127 -1.34 45.05 -12.71
C THR A 127 -1.51 46.31 -11.86
N ALA A 128 -0.79 46.43 -10.74
CA ALA A 128 -0.79 47.64 -9.92
C ALA A 128 0.17 48.72 -10.43
N VAL A 129 1.19 48.38 -11.23
CA VAL A 129 2.15 49.35 -11.77
C VAL A 129 1.46 50.29 -12.77
N ARG A 130 1.55 51.60 -12.56
CA ARG A 130 0.96 52.64 -13.42
C ARG A 130 2.01 53.66 -13.81
N GLU A 131 2.18 53.87 -15.10
CA GLU A 131 3.05 54.94 -15.60
C GLU A 131 2.44 56.33 -15.31
N PRO A 132 3.27 57.35 -15.07
CA PRO A 132 2.78 58.71 -14.90
C PRO A 132 2.22 59.24 -16.22
N GLU A 133 0.91 59.51 -16.27
CA GLU A 133 0.23 60.18 -17.37
C GLU A 133 -0.15 61.62 -16.98
N SER A 134 -0.37 62.50 -17.96
CA SER A 134 -0.69 63.91 -17.72
C SER A 134 -1.89 64.09 -16.79
N GLY A 135 -1.64 64.46 -15.54
CA GLY A 135 -2.66 64.69 -14.50
C GLY A 135 -2.73 63.62 -13.40
N TYR A 136 -2.03 62.49 -13.55
CA TYR A 136 -1.95 61.43 -12.53
C TYR A 136 -0.49 61.15 -12.17
N ALA A 137 -0.15 61.29 -10.89
CA ALA A 137 1.11 60.77 -10.38
C ALA A 137 1.09 59.24 -10.57
N GLY A 138 2.02 58.72 -11.37
CA GLY A 138 2.18 57.27 -11.57
C GLY A 138 2.39 56.54 -10.24
N PHE A 139 2.14 55.23 -10.22
CA PHE A 139 2.23 54.42 -9.01
C PHE A 139 3.16 53.23 -9.25
N VAL A 140 4.22 53.15 -8.45
CA VAL A 140 5.20 52.06 -8.47
C VAL A 140 5.29 51.47 -7.05
N PRO A 141 4.78 50.24 -6.83
CA PRO A 141 4.75 49.62 -5.51
C PRO A 141 6.13 49.05 -5.13
N SER A 142 7.01 49.93 -4.64
CA SER A 142 8.41 49.64 -4.32
C SER A 142 8.60 48.49 -3.31
N ILE A 143 7.75 48.39 -2.30
CA ILE A 143 7.83 47.33 -1.27
C ILE A 143 7.42 46.01 -1.91
N SER A 144 6.29 45.98 -2.63
CA SER A 144 5.81 44.78 -3.32
C SER A 144 6.83 44.21 -4.30
N ILE A 145 7.52 45.07 -5.05
CA ILE A 145 8.59 44.67 -6.00
C ILE A 145 9.79 44.10 -5.25
N THR A 146 10.21 44.73 -4.15
CA THR A 146 11.34 44.25 -3.34
C THR A 146 11.04 42.87 -2.76
N VAL A 147 9.81 42.63 -2.31
CA VAL A 147 9.33 41.32 -1.86
C VAL A 147 9.31 40.30 -3.01
N ALA A 148 8.88 40.69 -4.22
CA ALA A 148 8.97 39.82 -5.41
C ALA A 148 10.42 39.38 -5.69
N ILE A 149 11.40 40.29 -5.59
CA ILE A 149 12.81 39.95 -5.75
C ILE A 149 13.25 38.94 -4.68
N GLY A 150 12.88 39.17 -3.41
CA GLY A 150 13.15 38.24 -2.32
C GLY A 150 12.53 36.84 -2.55
N PHE A 151 11.28 36.80 -3.01
CA PHE A 151 10.64 35.56 -3.43
C PHE A 151 11.34 34.90 -4.62
N SER A 152 11.94 35.67 -5.52
CA SER A 152 12.73 35.10 -6.62
C SER A 152 13.94 34.32 -6.12
N PHE A 153 14.67 34.85 -5.13
CA PHE A 153 15.81 34.15 -4.51
C PHE A 153 15.36 32.92 -3.72
N LEU A 154 14.26 33.04 -2.96
CA LEU A 154 13.66 31.90 -2.26
C LEU A 154 13.26 30.80 -3.24
N GLY A 155 12.65 31.17 -4.37
CA GLY A 155 12.25 30.24 -5.41
C GLY A 155 13.43 29.50 -6.05
N LEU A 156 14.56 30.18 -6.26
CA LEU A 156 15.80 29.52 -6.71
C LEU A 156 16.29 28.48 -5.69
N LEU A 157 16.29 28.82 -4.40
CA LEU A 157 16.67 27.87 -3.33
C LEU A 157 15.73 26.66 -3.31
N LEU A 158 14.41 26.89 -3.40
CA LEU A 158 13.40 25.83 -3.47
C LEU A 158 13.60 24.93 -4.69
N LEU A 159 14.01 25.49 -5.84
CA LEU A 159 14.34 24.71 -7.03
C LEU A 159 15.54 23.78 -6.79
N LEU A 160 16.60 24.28 -6.14
CA LEU A 160 17.77 23.46 -5.80
C LEU A 160 17.42 22.34 -4.82
N LEU A 161 16.63 22.65 -3.79
CA LEU A 161 16.13 21.65 -2.84
C LEU A 161 15.26 20.59 -3.52
N PHE A 162 14.40 21.00 -4.44
CA PHE A 162 13.58 20.10 -5.24
C PHE A 162 14.42 19.10 -6.05
N PHE A 163 15.48 19.59 -6.71
CA PHE A 163 16.37 18.71 -7.47
C PHE A 163 17.07 17.69 -6.60
N HIS A 164 17.63 18.13 -5.49
CA HIS A 164 18.32 17.25 -4.55
C HIS A 164 17.36 16.19 -3.98
N HIS A 165 16.19 16.61 -3.51
CA HIS A 165 15.16 15.71 -2.99
C HIS A 165 14.68 14.71 -4.05
N THR A 166 14.43 15.16 -5.27
CA THR A 166 13.99 14.28 -6.36
C THR A 166 15.06 13.22 -6.65
N ALA A 167 16.34 13.60 -6.71
CA ALA A 167 17.44 12.68 -6.95
C ALA A 167 17.58 11.62 -5.83
N GLU A 168 17.41 12.01 -4.56
CA GLU A 168 17.47 11.08 -3.42
C GLU A 168 16.23 10.18 -3.31
N SER A 169 15.05 10.69 -3.66
CA SER A 169 13.78 9.96 -3.59
C SER A 169 13.71 8.80 -4.60
N ILE A 170 14.49 8.86 -5.67
CA ILE A 170 14.57 7.81 -6.70
C ILE A 170 15.37 6.59 -6.20
N GLN A 171 16.18 6.74 -5.15
CA GLN A 171 17.00 5.65 -4.65
C GLN A 171 16.14 4.55 -4.02
N ILE A 172 16.25 3.34 -4.57
CA ILE A 172 15.52 2.13 -4.19
C ILE A 172 15.58 1.90 -2.68
N TYR A 173 16.75 2.12 -2.08
CA TYR A 173 17.01 1.93 -0.65
C TYR A 173 16.08 2.74 0.26
N ASN A 174 15.70 3.96 -0.14
CA ASN A 174 14.80 4.80 0.65
C ASN A 174 13.35 4.29 0.56
N ILE A 175 12.95 3.75 -0.59
CA ILE A 175 11.61 3.20 -0.80
C ILE A 175 11.43 1.91 -0.01
N THR A 176 12.39 0.98 -0.10
CA THR A 176 12.35 -0.29 0.63
C THR A 176 12.40 -0.06 2.14
N ALA A 177 13.27 0.83 2.62
CA ALA A 177 13.34 1.23 4.03
C ALA A 177 12.02 1.80 4.54
N ARG A 178 11.42 2.72 3.78
CA ARG A 178 10.15 3.36 4.14
C ARG A 178 9.01 2.35 4.20
N LEU A 179 8.89 1.48 3.18
CA LEU A 179 7.88 0.42 3.17
C LEU A 179 8.03 -0.52 4.36
N ALA A 180 9.27 -0.90 4.70
CA ALA A 180 9.53 -1.74 5.86
C ALA A 180 9.10 -1.05 7.16
N LYS A 181 9.44 0.23 7.32
CA LYS A 181 9.04 1.03 8.48
C LYS A 181 7.52 1.15 8.60
N GLU A 182 6.82 1.50 7.53
CA GLU A 182 5.34 1.58 7.49
C GLU A 182 4.70 0.21 7.84
N THR A 183 5.30 -0.88 7.37
CA THR A 183 4.84 -2.25 7.67
C THR A 183 5.04 -2.62 9.15
N MET A 184 6.20 -2.33 9.73
CA MET A 184 6.46 -2.57 11.15
C MET A 184 5.55 -1.74 12.05
N GLN A 185 5.26 -0.48 11.68
CA GLN A 185 4.28 0.36 12.38
C GLN A 185 2.87 -0.23 12.33
N ALA A 186 2.45 -0.77 11.17
CA ALA A 186 1.18 -1.49 11.09
C ALA A 186 1.17 -2.74 11.98
N ILE A 187 2.27 -3.49 12.03
CA ILE A 187 2.42 -4.63 12.95
C ILE A 187 2.30 -4.19 14.42
N ASP A 188 2.92 -3.06 14.80
CA ASP A 188 2.84 -2.52 16.17
C ASP A 188 1.41 -2.18 16.60
N HIS A 189 0.61 -1.69 15.65
CA HIS A 189 -0.79 -1.36 15.89
C HIS A 189 -1.71 -2.58 15.92
N LEU A 190 -1.38 -3.62 15.13
CA LEU A 190 -2.22 -4.81 14.97
C LEU A 190 -1.91 -5.90 16.02
N TYR A 191 -0.65 -6.01 16.46
CA TYR A 191 -0.18 -7.12 17.27
C TYR A 191 0.51 -6.63 18.56
N PRO A 192 0.04 -7.04 19.75
CA PRO A 192 0.70 -6.70 21.01
C PRO A 192 2.10 -7.31 21.12
N THR A 193 2.94 -6.74 22.00
CA THR A 193 4.23 -7.34 22.37
C THR A 193 4.05 -8.77 22.89
N TRP A 194 5.00 -9.66 22.58
CA TRP A 194 4.96 -11.04 23.08
C TRP A 194 4.85 -11.08 24.62
N GLY A 195 4.07 -12.03 25.15
CA GLY A 195 3.84 -12.21 26.58
C GLY A 195 2.76 -11.31 27.21
N ASN A 196 2.26 -10.30 26.48
CA ASN A 196 1.19 -9.41 26.96
C ASN A 196 -0.20 -9.77 26.42
N GLY A 197 -0.33 -10.83 25.64
CA GLY A 197 -1.62 -11.39 25.23
C GLY A 197 -2.21 -12.25 26.35
N SER A 198 -3.51 -12.13 26.61
CA SER A 198 -4.22 -13.11 27.43
C SER A 198 -4.17 -14.48 26.72
N PRO A 199 -4.00 -15.60 27.43
CA PRO A 199 -4.25 -16.92 26.86
C PRO A 199 -5.65 -16.91 26.27
N GLY A 200 -5.75 -16.95 24.95
CA GLY A 200 -7.02 -16.88 24.26
C GLY A 200 -7.81 -18.16 24.53
N GLU A 201 -9.10 -18.01 24.76
CA GLU A 201 -10.04 -19.10 24.52
C GLU A 201 -9.82 -19.63 23.08
N ASP A 202 -10.01 -20.94 22.85
CA ASP A 202 -9.82 -21.52 21.53
C ASP A 202 -10.98 -21.11 20.61
N GLU A 203 -10.68 -20.25 19.64
CA GLU A 203 -11.65 -19.77 18.64
C GLU A 203 -12.29 -20.92 17.86
N THR A 204 -11.55 -21.99 17.62
CA THR A 204 -12.02 -23.14 16.84
C THR A 204 -13.13 -23.86 17.60
N ILE A 205 -12.88 -24.15 18.87
CA ILE A 205 -13.85 -24.81 19.75
C ILE A 205 -15.10 -23.94 19.91
N LEU A 206 -14.92 -22.63 20.08
CA LEU A 206 -16.04 -21.69 20.23
C LEU A 206 -16.91 -21.63 18.96
N LEU A 207 -16.30 -21.58 17.79
CA LEU A 207 -16.99 -21.56 16.50
C LEU A 207 -17.73 -22.88 16.22
N GLU A 208 -17.11 -24.02 16.51
CA GLU A 208 -17.76 -25.34 16.40
C GLU A 208 -19.02 -25.42 17.27
N GLN A 209 -18.96 -24.90 18.51
CA GLN A 209 -20.11 -24.84 19.39
C GLN A 209 -21.23 -23.95 18.83
N TRP A 210 -20.89 -22.84 18.18
CA TRP A 210 -21.88 -21.94 17.58
C TRP A 210 -22.55 -22.57 16.37
N GLU A 211 -21.75 -23.19 15.49
CA GLU A 211 -22.24 -23.90 14.30
C GLU A 211 -23.14 -25.09 14.66
N ALA A 212 -22.80 -25.82 15.74
CA ALA A 212 -23.65 -26.88 16.27
C ALA A 212 -24.98 -26.36 16.86
N SER A 213 -25.00 -25.11 17.34
CA SER A 213 -26.18 -24.55 18.01
C SER A 213 -27.27 -24.06 17.05
N ALA A 214 -26.89 -23.46 15.92
CA ALA A 214 -27.82 -22.97 14.90
C ALA A 214 -27.10 -22.62 13.59
N LEU A 215 -27.87 -22.51 12.50
CA LEU A 215 -27.38 -21.97 11.24
C LEU A 215 -27.16 -20.44 11.36
N PRO A 216 -26.01 -19.91 10.93
CA PRO A 216 -25.76 -18.48 10.97
C PRO A 216 -26.53 -17.73 9.88
N GLU A 217 -26.91 -16.49 10.19
CA GLU A 217 -27.24 -15.52 9.16
C GLU A 217 -25.95 -14.99 8.52
N ARG A 218 -25.87 -15.05 7.18
CA ARG A 218 -24.69 -14.64 6.42
C ARG A 218 -24.84 -13.20 5.95
N ILE A 219 -23.85 -12.37 6.26
CA ILE A 219 -23.77 -11.00 5.77
C ILE A 219 -22.80 -10.97 4.60
N THR A 220 -23.28 -10.53 3.44
CA THR A 220 -22.48 -10.38 2.22
C THR A 220 -22.10 -8.91 1.98
N PRO A 221 -21.00 -8.65 1.25
CA PRO A 221 -20.60 -7.29 0.88
C PRO A 221 -21.49 -6.79 -0.26
N THR A 222 -21.61 -5.46 -0.42
CA THR A 222 -22.41 -4.87 -1.51
C THR A 222 -21.70 -4.83 -2.86
N ARG A 223 -20.37 -5.02 -2.88
CA ARG A 223 -19.53 -4.90 -4.07
C ARG A 223 -18.29 -5.77 -3.94
N SER A 224 -17.68 -6.07 -5.08
CA SER A 224 -16.37 -6.71 -5.12
C SER A 224 -15.24 -5.73 -4.79
N GLY A 225 -14.20 -6.22 -4.14
CA GLY A 225 -13.00 -5.42 -3.81
C GLY A 225 -12.20 -6.02 -2.67
N TYR A 226 -11.19 -5.28 -2.21
CA TYR A 226 -10.39 -5.60 -1.04
C TYR A 226 -11.00 -5.03 0.22
N VAL A 227 -11.02 -5.80 1.30
CA VAL A 227 -11.31 -5.29 2.64
C VAL A 227 -10.15 -4.38 3.05
N GLN A 228 -10.35 -3.07 3.17
CA GLN A 228 -9.28 -2.14 3.56
C GLN A 228 -9.23 -1.91 5.05
N SER A 229 -10.40 -1.84 5.71
CA SER A 229 -10.46 -1.65 7.15
C SER A 229 -11.69 -2.29 7.77
N ILE A 230 -11.55 -2.66 9.04
CA ILE A 230 -12.64 -3.15 9.88
C ILE A 230 -12.82 -2.17 11.04
N ALA A 231 -13.97 -1.51 11.07
CA ALA A 231 -14.31 -0.50 12.07
C ALA A 231 -14.86 -1.15 13.34
N PHE A 232 -13.97 -1.56 14.26
CA PHE A 232 -14.33 -2.23 15.51
C PHE A 232 -15.38 -1.47 16.35
N HIS A 233 -15.29 -0.14 16.40
CA HIS A 233 -16.27 0.70 17.12
C HIS A 233 -17.70 0.61 16.55
N HIS A 234 -17.87 0.32 15.25
CA HIS A 234 -19.18 0.08 14.66
C HIS A 234 -19.75 -1.28 15.10
N LEU A 235 -18.90 -2.29 15.24
CA LEU A 235 -19.28 -3.61 15.74
C LEU A 235 -19.70 -3.55 17.21
N GLN A 236 -18.97 -2.81 18.05
CA GLN A 236 -19.37 -2.54 19.42
C GLN A 236 -20.76 -1.89 19.50
N ARG A 237 -21.03 -0.87 18.66
CA ARG A 237 -22.36 -0.24 18.59
C ARG A 237 -23.46 -1.19 18.13
N ALA A 238 -23.14 -2.14 17.23
CA ALA A 238 -24.10 -3.16 16.82
C ALA A 238 -24.45 -4.09 17.99
N ALA A 239 -23.45 -4.54 18.76
CA ALA A 239 -23.67 -5.35 19.96
C ALA A 239 -24.51 -4.64 21.01
N THR A 240 -24.22 -3.36 21.30
CA THR A 240 -25.03 -2.58 22.27
C THR A 240 -26.50 -2.43 21.84
N ARG A 241 -26.78 -2.35 20.53
CA ARG A 241 -28.16 -2.21 20.03
C ARG A 241 -28.97 -3.50 20.07
N LEU A 242 -28.35 -4.63 19.77
CA LEU A 242 -29.01 -5.94 19.76
C LEU A 242 -29.29 -6.46 21.18
N GLY A 243 -28.54 -5.99 22.17
CA GLY A 243 -28.60 -6.51 23.53
C GLY A 243 -27.71 -7.74 23.72
N PRO A 244 -27.83 -8.42 24.87
CA PRO A 244 -26.93 -9.50 25.25
C PRO A 244 -27.07 -10.73 24.34
N GLY A 245 -25.95 -11.42 24.08
CA GLY A 245 -25.92 -12.70 23.36
C GLY A 245 -25.67 -12.62 21.85
N LEU A 246 -25.23 -11.48 21.31
CA LEU A 246 -24.76 -11.43 19.91
C LEU A 246 -23.48 -12.27 19.78
N ARG A 247 -23.50 -13.26 18.90
CA ARG A 247 -22.33 -14.02 18.47
C ARG A 247 -22.02 -13.66 17.02
N LEU A 248 -20.87 -13.05 16.79
CA LEU A 248 -20.47 -12.54 15.49
C LEU A 248 -19.12 -13.14 15.10
N HIS A 249 -19.04 -13.80 13.95
CA HIS A 249 -17.78 -14.24 13.38
C HIS A 249 -17.49 -13.44 12.11
N LEU A 250 -16.46 -12.59 12.14
CA LEU A 250 -15.91 -11.96 10.96
C LEU A 250 -14.96 -12.92 10.26
N VAL A 251 -15.42 -13.47 9.14
CA VAL A 251 -14.69 -14.47 8.35
C VAL A 251 -13.63 -13.87 7.42
N VAL A 252 -13.53 -12.53 7.40
CA VAL A 252 -12.58 -11.78 6.56
C VAL A 252 -11.67 -10.92 7.42
N CYS A 253 -10.46 -10.67 6.91
CA CYS A 253 -9.51 -9.72 7.49
C CYS A 253 -9.09 -8.65 6.47
N PRO A 254 -8.58 -7.48 6.90
CA PRO A 254 -8.17 -6.42 5.98
C PRO A 254 -7.13 -6.94 4.99
N GLY A 255 -7.33 -6.83 3.68
CA GLY A 255 -6.47 -7.30 2.60
C GLY A 255 -7.07 -8.44 1.79
N ASP A 256 -8.13 -9.08 2.31
CA ASP A 256 -8.84 -10.14 1.61
C ASP A 256 -9.68 -9.55 0.46
N PHE A 257 -9.75 -10.27 -0.65
CA PHE A 257 -10.63 -9.91 -1.76
C PHE A 257 -11.98 -10.60 -1.59
N VAL A 258 -13.07 -9.82 -1.66
CA VAL A 258 -14.44 -10.29 -1.46
C VAL A 258 -15.31 -9.99 -2.67
N THR A 259 -16.36 -10.78 -2.86
CA THR A 259 -17.40 -10.58 -3.90
C THR A 259 -18.80 -10.64 -3.26
N PRO A 260 -19.87 -10.15 -3.92
CA PRO A 260 -21.24 -10.24 -3.40
C PRO A 260 -21.73 -11.65 -3.06
N GLU A 261 -21.12 -12.69 -3.64
CA GLU A 261 -21.41 -14.10 -3.39
C GLU A 261 -20.68 -14.65 -2.14
N MET A 262 -19.72 -13.91 -1.61
CA MET A 262 -18.95 -14.29 -0.43
C MET A 262 -19.57 -13.73 0.84
N SER A 263 -19.40 -14.46 1.94
CA SER A 263 -19.75 -13.98 3.28
C SER A 263 -18.61 -13.14 3.84
N ILE A 264 -18.93 -12.01 4.47
CA ILE A 264 -17.99 -11.21 5.28
C ILE A 264 -18.20 -11.41 6.78
N ALA A 265 -19.39 -11.87 7.19
CA ALA A 265 -19.69 -12.16 8.58
C ALA A 265 -20.76 -13.24 8.72
N HIS A 266 -20.63 -14.06 9.75
CA HIS A 266 -21.65 -14.99 10.23
C HIS A 266 -22.19 -14.52 11.57
N VAL A 267 -23.52 -14.47 11.70
CA VAL A 267 -24.20 -13.96 12.89
C VAL A 267 -25.10 -15.04 13.46
N TRP A 268 -24.93 -15.31 14.76
CA TRP A 268 -25.86 -16.12 15.54
C TRP A 268 -26.53 -15.24 16.58
N VAL A 269 -27.85 -15.21 16.52
CA VAL A 269 -28.71 -14.43 17.41
C VAL A 269 -29.95 -15.25 17.76
N PRO A 270 -30.50 -15.08 18.97
CA PRO A 270 -31.71 -15.80 19.38
C PRO A 270 -32.99 -15.31 18.66
N ARG A 271 -32.91 -14.23 17.88
CA ARG A 271 -34.02 -13.60 17.17
C ARG A 271 -33.59 -13.18 15.77
N GLU A 272 -34.53 -13.00 14.87
CA GLU A 272 -34.27 -12.54 13.50
C GLU A 272 -33.52 -11.19 13.48
N LEU A 273 -32.50 -11.07 12.62
CA LEU A 273 -31.64 -9.89 12.59
C LEU A 273 -32.31 -8.73 11.84
N GLU A 274 -32.47 -7.60 12.52
CA GLU A 274 -33.03 -6.41 11.87
C GLU A 274 -32.14 -5.91 10.72
N HIS A 275 -32.76 -5.47 9.62
CA HIS A 275 -32.03 -4.89 8.48
C HIS A 275 -31.10 -3.73 8.85
N ALA A 276 -31.46 -2.95 9.89
CA ALA A 276 -30.60 -1.90 10.42
C ALA A 276 -29.27 -2.45 10.95
N THR A 277 -29.31 -3.55 11.69
CA THR A 277 -28.13 -4.24 12.24
C THR A 277 -27.28 -4.86 11.15
N ILE A 278 -27.90 -5.57 10.19
CA ILE A 278 -27.20 -6.09 9.00
C ILE A 278 -26.44 -4.95 8.33
N SER A 279 -27.07 -3.78 8.17
CA SER A 279 -26.45 -2.62 7.54
C SER A 279 -25.26 -2.05 8.34
N ILE A 280 -25.27 -2.13 9.68
CA ILE A 280 -24.18 -1.67 10.54
C ILE A 280 -22.99 -2.61 10.42
N ILE A 281 -23.20 -3.91 10.54
CA ILE A 281 -22.14 -4.92 10.41
C ILE A 281 -21.56 -4.90 8.99
N ARG A 282 -22.41 -4.75 7.96
CA ARG A 282 -21.92 -4.60 6.58
C ARG A 282 -21.06 -3.34 6.41
N ARG A 283 -21.45 -2.21 7.02
CA ARG A 283 -20.69 -0.94 6.95
C ARG A 283 -19.46 -0.91 7.85
N SER A 284 -19.31 -1.84 8.80
CA SER A 284 -18.07 -1.94 9.56
C SER A 284 -16.94 -2.56 8.74
N VAL A 285 -17.25 -3.31 7.69
CA VAL A 285 -16.27 -3.86 6.75
C VAL A 285 -16.17 -2.94 5.53
N VAL A 286 -15.07 -2.19 5.43
CA VAL A 286 -14.85 -1.23 4.33
C VAL A 286 -14.22 -1.95 3.15
N VAL A 287 -15.00 -2.18 2.09
CA VAL A 287 -14.53 -2.82 0.85
C VAL A 287 -14.24 -1.75 -0.21
N VAL A 288 -13.05 -1.76 -0.80
CA VAL A 288 -12.57 -0.78 -1.80
C VAL A 288 -11.75 -1.45 -2.91
N ASN A 289 -11.34 -0.72 -3.94
CA ASN A 289 -10.64 -1.30 -5.10
C ASN A 289 -9.13 -1.52 -4.87
N GLN A 290 -8.58 -1.07 -3.74
CA GLN A 290 -7.13 -1.06 -3.48
C GLN A 290 -6.82 -1.36 -2.01
N ARG A 291 -5.72 -2.07 -1.76
CA ARG A 291 -5.18 -2.32 -0.41
C ARG A 291 -4.40 -1.11 0.12
N ASP A 292 -4.24 -1.07 1.44
CA ASP A 292 -3.48 -0.07 2.19
C ASP A 292 -2.75 -0.76 3.36
N ILE A 293 -1.59 -0.26 3.80
CA ILE A 293 -0.75 -0.93 4.82
C ILE A 293 -1.35 -0.77 6.22
N VAL A 294 -2.09 0.31 6.49
CA VAL A 294 -2.49 0.76 7.84
C VAL A 294 -3.13 -0.35 8.69
N GLN A 295 -4.02 -1.17 8.12
CA GLN A 295 -4.61 -2.33 8.81
C GLN A 295 -4.24 -3.68 8.16
N ASP A 296 -3.31 -3.67 7.20
CA ASP A 296 -2.94 -4.84 6.40
C ASP A 296 -1.42 -4.84 6.16
N ALA A 297 -0.69 -5.27 7.19
CA ALA A 297 0.77 -5.45 7.13
C ALA A 297 1.21 -6.40 6.01
N ALA A 298 0.35 -7.35 5.60
CA ALA A 298 0.65 -8.29 4.52
C ALA A 298 0.80 -7.56 3.17
N PHE A 299 0.16 -6.40 3.02
CA PHE A 299 0.33 -5.59 1.82
C PHE A 299 1.72 -4.98 1.70
N GLY A 300 2.29 -4.50 2.81
CA GLY A 300 3.66 -3.97 2.84
C GLY A 300 4.71 -5.04 2.54
N ILE A 301 4.55 -6.23 3.14
CA ILE A 301 5.33 -7.43 2.82
C ILE A 301 5.21 -7.76 1.32
N ARG A 302 3.97 -7.79 0.79
CA ARG A 302 3.72 -8.06 -0.63
C ARG A 302 4.42 -7.05 -1.55
N GLN A 303 4.44 -5.77 -1.19
CA GLN A 303 5.12 -4.75 -1.99
C GLN A 303 6.63 -4.97 -2.05
N LEU A 304 7.27 -5.33 -0.94
CA LEU A 304 8.69 -5.69 -0.91
C LEU A 304 8.98 -6.96 -1.71
N THR A 305 8.11 -7.99 -1.59
CA THR A 305 8.20 -9.20 -2.40
C THR A 305 8.07 -8.91 -3.89
N ASP A 306 7.13 -8.06 -4.31
CA ASP A 306 6.96 -7.68 -5.71
C ASP A 306 8.22 -6.97 -6.26
N ILE A 307 8.86 -6.09 -5.47
CA ILE A 307 10.11 -5.42 -5.85
C ILE A 307 11.24 -6.44 -6.00
N ALA A 308 11.39 -7.37 -5.05
CA ALA A 308 12.40 -8.42 -5.10
C ALA A 308 12.20 -9.36 -6.29
N LEU A 309 10.97 -9.84 -6.53
CA LEU A 309 10.63 -10.68 -7.69
C LEU A 309 10.93 -9.97 -9.01
N ARG A 310 10.64 -8.67 -9.09
CA ARG A 310 10.95 -7.86 -10.28
C ARG A 310 12.46 -7.74 -10.48
N ALA A 311 13.22 -7.48 -9.42
CA ALA A 311 14.68 -7.41 -9.47
C ALA A 311 15.30 -8.73 -9.94
N LEU A 312 14.72 -9.87 -9.53
CA LEU A 312 15.15 -11.21 -9.95
C LEU A 312 14.66 -11.63 -11.35
N SER A 313 13.80 -10.84 -11.99
CA SER A 313 13.29 -11.18 -13.33
C SER A 313 14.43 -11.21 -14.37
N PRO A 314 14.35 -12.05 -15.41
CA PRO A 314 15.39 -12.13 -16.45
C PRO A 314 15.70 -10.80 -17.14
N ALA A 315 14.73 -9.88 -17.18
CA ALA A 315 14.87 -8.57 -17.82
C ALA A 315 15.67 -7.57 -16.97
N VAL A 316 15.66 -7.71 -15.63
CA VAL A 316 16.35 -6.79 -14.71
C VAL A 316 17.63 -7.44 -14.16
N ASN A 317 17.53 -8.67 -13.63
CA ASN A 317 18.62 -9.46 -13.09
C ASN A 317 19.52 -8.69 -12.11
N ASP A 318 18.92 -8.01 -11.13
CA ASP A 318 19.60 -7.26 -10.07
C ASP A 318 19.48 -8.00 -8.72
N PRO A 319 20.41 -8.91 -8.40
CA PRO A 319 20.40 -9.62 -7.12
C PRO A 319 20.70 -8.71 -5.92
N THR A 320 21.33 -7.54 -6.12
CA THR A 320 21.64 -6.64 -4.99
C THR A 320 20.37 -5.99 -4.45
N THR A 321 19.49 -5.50 -5.34
CA THR A 321 18.16 -5.00 -4.94
C THR A 321 17.30 -6.09 -4.30
N ALA A 322 17.35 -7.32 -4.82
CA ALA A 322 16.60 -8.44 -4.25
C ALA A 322 17.08 -8.78 -2.83
N VAL A 323 18.39 -8.85 -2.61
CA VAL A 323 18.98 -9.06 -1.27
C VAL A 323 18.57 -7.94 -0.31
N ASN A 324 18.61 -6.67 -0.74
CA ASN A 324 18.17 -5.57 0.11
C ASN A 324 16.69 -5.69 0.54
N CYS A 325 15.81 -6.11 -0.38
CA CYS A 325 14.41 -6.37 -0.04
C CYS A 325 14.27 -7.54 0.95
N ILE A 326 15.09 -8.59 0.80
CA ILE A 326 15.11 -9.74 1.71
C ILE A 326 15.58 -9.33 3.11
N GLU A 327 16.58 -8.46 3.23
CA GLU A 327 17.06 -7.92 4.52
C GLU A 327 15.96 -7.10 5.22
N TYR A 328 15.19 -6.29 4.49
CA TYR A 328 14.04 -5.59 5.06
C TYR A 328 12.89 -6.53 5.41
N LEU A 329 12.62 -7.55 4.60
CA LEU A 329 11.65 -8.60 4.94
C LEU A 329 12.10 -9.35 6.21
N GLN A 330 13.38 -9.69 6.33
CA GLN A 330 13.96 -10.27 7.54
C GLN A 330 13.63 -9.39 8.75
N ALA A 331 13.95 -8.09 8.72
CA ALA A 331 13.63 -7.18 9.81
C ALA A 331 12.13 -7.17 10.17
N ILE A 332 11.24 -7.20 9.18
CA ILE A 332 9.78 -7.28 9.40
C ILE A 332 9.39 -8.61 10.07
N PHE A 333 9.94 -9.73 9.62
CA PHE A 333 9.63 -11.06 10.18
C PHE A 333 10.24 -11.26 11.57
N GLU A 334 11.43 -10.73 11.83
CA GLU A 334 12.02 -10.67 13.17
C GLU A 334 11.12 -9.87 14.12
N HIS A 335 10.67 -8.70 13.66
CA HIS A 335 9.74 -7.86 14.41
C HIS A 335 8.42 -8.59 14.68
N LEU A 336 7.85 -9.28 13.69
CA LEU A 336 6.65 -10.10 13.84
C LEU A 336 6.87 -11.32 14.76
N ALA A 337 8.07 -11.89 14.76
CA ALA A 337 8.46 -12.95 15.69
C ALA A 337 8.53 -12.44 17.15
N HIS A 338 8.72 -11.15 17.39
CA HIS A 338 8.59 -10.55 18.72
C HIS A 338 7.15 -10.22 19.14
N ARG A 339 6.13 -10.51 18.31
CA ARG A 339 4.72 -10.20 18.59
C ARG A 339 3.88 -11.44 18.88
N THR A 340 2.96 -11.31 19.84
CA THR A 340 1.90 -12.30 20.06
C THR A 340 0.79 -12.11 19.03
N LEU A 341 0.21 -13.21 18.55
CA LEU A 341 -1.05 -13.13 17.81
C LEU A 341 -2.10 -12.60 18.80
N PRO A 342 -2.86 -11.53 18.48
CA PRO A 342 -3.95 -11.10 19.33
C PRO A 342 -4.98 -12.22 19.44
N SER A 343 -5.69 -12.26 20.58
CA SER A 343 -6.89 -13.08 20.68
C SER A 343 -7.83 -12.72 19.55
N ALA A 344 -8.27 -13.72 18.79
CA ALA A 344 -9.31 -13.56 17.80
C ALA A 344 -10.68 -13.31 18.44
N ILE A 345 -10.85 -13.69 19.71
CA ILE A 345 -12.08 -13.53 20.47
C ILE A 345 -12.05 -12.21 21.22
N HIS A 346 -13.08 -11.41 20.99
CA HIS A 346 -13.32 -10.12 21.60
C HIS A 346 -14.69 -10.10 22.28
N HIS A 347 -14.71 -9.72 23.55
CA HIS A 347 -15.95 -9.46 24.29
C HIS A 347 -16.48 -8.06 23.95
N LEU A 348 -17.76 -7.98 23.59
CA LEU A 348 -18.46 -6.73 23.26
C LEU A 348 -19.47 -6.38 24.36
N GLY A 349 -19.68 -5.08 24.57
CA GLY A 349 -20.66 -4.57 25.54
C GLY A 349 -20.30 -4.90 26.99
N ASP A 350 -21.22 -5.54 27.69
CA ASP A 350 -21.07 -6.00 29.09
C ASP A 350 -20.35 -7.37 29.22
N GLY A 351 -19.85 -7.93 28.12
CA GLY A 351 -19.17 -9.22 28.07
C GLY A 351 -20.04 -10.39 27.58
N SER A 352 -21.35 -10.18 27.43
CA SER A 352 -22.30 -11.20 26.97
C SER A 352 -22.31 -11.44 25.45
N SER A 353 -21.75 -10.51 24.68
CA SER A 353 -21.65 -10.61 23.22
C SER A 353 -20.22 -10.93 22.83
N LEU A 354 -20.05 -11.84 21.87
CA LEU A 354 -18.76 -12.35 21.45
C LEU A 354 -18.53 -12.05 19.97
N LEU A 355 -17.35 -11.54 19.66
CA LEU A 355 -16.87 -11.30 18.32
C LEU A 355 -15.62 -12.15 18.10
N VAL A 356 -15.68 -13.06 17.14
CA VAL A 356 -14.53 -13.79 16.62
C VAL A 356 -14.06 -13.11 15.34
N MET A 357 -12.80 -12.71 15.28
CA MET A 357 -12.20 -12.04 14.12
C MET A 357 -11.15 -12.94 13.48
N ARG A 358 -11.28 -13.20 12.17
CA ARG A 358 -10.18 -13.76 11.39
C ARG A 358 -8.95 -12.86 11.51
N THR A 359 -7.86 -13.41 12.02
CA THR A 359 -6.55 -12.78 11.99
C THR A 359 -5.65 -13.49 11.00
N ARG A 360 -4.64 -12.78 10.47
CA ARG A 360 -3.62 -13.44 9.65
C ARG A 360 -2.67 -14.23 10.50
N THR A 361 -2.48 -15.48 10.11
CA THR A 361 -1.53 -16.40 10.70
C THR A 361 -0.11 -16.06 10.27
N PHE A 362 0.87 -16.47 11.08
CA PHE A 362 2.27 -16.33 10.72
C PHE A 362 2.63 -17.06 9.42
N HIS A 363 2.00 -18.21 9.17
CA HIS A 363 2.20 -19.00 7.94
C HIS A 363 1.75 -18.23 6.69
N GLU A 364 0.62 -17.51 6.76
CA GLU A 364 0.15 -16.68 5.63
C GLU A 364 1.15 -15.56 5.29
N TYR A 365 1.80 -14.95 6.29
CA TYR A 365 2.85 -13.97 6.04
C TYR A 365 4.09 -14.61 5.37
N LEU A 366 4.50 -15.79 5.82
CA LEU A 366 5.66 -16.50 5.27
C LEU A 366 5.53 -16.91 3.81
N GLN A 367 4.34 -16.88 3.21
CA GLN A 367 4.18 -17.13 1.77
C GLN A 367 5.05 -16.21 0.90
N ALA A 368 5.36 -15.00 1.37
CA ALA A 368 6.31 -14.10 0.72
C ALA A 368 7.69 -14.74 0.49
N PHE A 369 8.23 -15.44 1.50
CA PHE A 369 9.50 -16.16 1.40
C PHE A 369 9.39 -17.42 0.54
N VAL A 370 8.23 -18.11 0.54
CA VAL A 370 7.98 -19.23 -0.37
C VAL A 370 8.09 -18.77 -1.83
N GLU A 371 7.46 -17.65 -2.18
CA GLU A 371 7.49 -17.11 -3.54
C GLU A 371 8.90 -16.71 -3.97
N LEU A 372 9.65 -16.02 -3.10
CA LEU A 372 11.04 -15.64 -3.39
C LEU A 372 11.95 -16.86 -3.52
N GLY A 373 11.75 -17.86 -2.65
CA GLY A 373 12.48 -19.13 -2.68
C GLY A 373 12.36 -19.87 -4.01
N ARG A 374 11.16 -19.85 -4.63
CA ARG A 374 10.92 -20.50 -5.94
C ARG A 374 11.75 -19.90 -7.07
N VAL A 375 12.06 -18.60 -7.01
CA VAL A 375 12.79 -17.91 -8.07
C VAL A 375 14.28 -17.74 -7.74
N SER A 376 14.68 -17.87 -6.47
CA SER A 376 16.07 -17.65 -6.03
C SER A 376 17.01 -18.83 -6.28
N THR A 377 16.51 -20.02 -6.67
CA THR A 377 17.31 -21.26 -6.70
C THR A 377 18.56 -21.15 -7.59
N THR A 378 18.44 -20.40 -8.70
CA THR A 378 19.53 -20.20 -9.67
C THR A 378 20.55 -19.13 -9.25
N ASN A 379 20.31 -18.43 -8.14
CA ASN A 379 21.19 -17.38 -7.61
C ASN A 379 21.56 -17.66 -6.16
N ALA A 380 22.72 -18.29 -5.96
CA ALA A 380 23.20 -18.69 -4.63
C ALA A 380 23.27 -17.54 -3.62
N ARG A 381 23.61 -16.32 -4.05
CA ARG A 381 23.65 -15.14 -3.18
C ARG A 381 22.27 -14.80 -2.61
N VAL A 382 21.23 -14.87 -3.44
CA VAL A 382 19.84 -14.55 -3.06
C VAL A 382 19.24 -15.68 -2.22
N ALA A 383 19.44 -16.94 -2.64
CA ALA A 383 19.02 -18.10 -1.86
C ALA A 383 19.66 -18.08 -0.47
N ASN A 384 20.95 -17.73 -0.39
CA ASN A 384 21.62 -17.59 0.89
C ASN A 384 21.01 -16.49 1.77
N ALA A 385 20.74 -15.30 1.21
CA ALA A 385 20.10 -14.22 1.96
C ALA A 385 18.74 -14.64 2.55
N LEU A 386 17.94 -15.44 1.82
CA LEU A 386 16.69 -16.00 2.34
C LEU A 386 16.93 -16.99 3.48
N LEU A 387 17.94 -17.86 3.38
CA LEU A 387 18.27 -18.80 4.45
C LEU A 387 18.80 -18.10 5.70
N MET A 388 19.63 -17.07 5.54
CA MET A 388 20.06 -16.21 6.65
C MET A 388 18.88 -15.52 7.33
N ALA A 389 17.94 -14.99 6.54
CA ALA A 389 16.73 -14.38 7.06
C ALA A 389 15.88 -15.38 7.86
N LEU A 390 15.68 -16.58 7.33
CA LEU A 390 14.94 -17.65 8.00
C LEU A 390 15.64 -18.13 9.27
N GLU A 391 16.97 -18.26 9.26
CA GLU A 391 17.77 -18.61 10.43
C GLU A 391 17.56 -17.60 11.55
N GLN A 392 17.59 -16.31 11.23
CA GLN A 392 17.48 -15.28 12.24
C GLN A 392 16.07 -15.17 12.82
N VAL A 393 15.04 -15.32 11.97
CA VAL A 393 13.64 -15.43 12.42
C VAL A 393 13.45 -16.67 13.29
N ALA A 394 14.04 -17.82 12.92
CA ALA A 394 13.98 -19.04 13.71
C ALA A 394 14.65 -18.87 15.09
N ARG A 395 15.81 -18.20 15.14
CA ARG A 395 16.53 -17.91 16.40
C ARG A 395 15.66 -17.15 17.40
N ILE A 396 14.94 -16.12 16.92
CA ILE A 396 14.02 -15.33 17.76
C ILE A 396 12.81 -16.18 18.17
N ALA A 397 12.23 -16.92 17.24
CA ALA A 397 11.09 -17.79 17.52
C ALA A 397 11.43 -18.87 18.57
N THR A 398 12.63 -19.43 18.54
CA THR A 398 13.12 -20.40 19.54
C THR A 398 13.25 -19.76 20.92
N GLN A 399 13.82 -18.55 21.02
CA GLN A 399 13.98 -17.84 22.29
C GLN A 399 12.63 -17.51 22.96
N GLN A 400 11.60 -17.28 22.15
CA GLN A 400 10.26 -16.93 22.62
C GLN A 400 9.36 -18.18 22.84
N GLY A 401 9.86 -19.39 22.57
CA GLY A 401 9.11 -20.64 22.74
C GLY A 401 7.91 -20.76 21.80
N GLN A 402 8.01 -20.23 20.57
CA GLN A 402 6.88 -20.16 19.64
C GLN A 402 6.64 -21.50 18.93
N GLU A 403 5.37 -21.87 18.74
CA GLU A 403 4.96 -23.03 17.91
C GLU A 403 5.25 -22.88 16.41
N ARG A 404 5.89 -21.78 15.99
CA ARG A 404 6.15 -21.42 14.59
C ARG A 404 7.36 -22.14 13.98
N LEU A 405 8.17 -22.84 14.80
CA LEU A 405 9.42 -23.47 14.39
C LEU A 405 9.30 -24.53 13.28
N PRO A 406 8.30 -25.43 13.27
CA PRO A 406 8.20 -26.46 12.23
C PRO A 406 8.00 -25.86 10.82
N VAL A 407 7.21 -24.78 10.73
CA VAL A 407 6.93 -24.09 9.46
C VAL A 407 8.19 -23.42 8.91
N LEU A 408 9.00 -22.80 9.78
CA LEU A 408 10.26 -22.18 9.40
C LEU A 408 11.27 -23.22 8.89
N GLY A 409 11.38 -24.36 9.58
CA GLY A 409 12.27 -25.46 9.17
C GLY A 409 11.87 -26.07 7.83
N ALA A 410 10.58 -26.36 7.64
CA ALA A 410 10.06 -26.87 6.36
C ALA A 410 10.31 -25.90 5.20
N LEU A 411 10.13 -24.60 5.44
CA LEU A 411 10.39 -23.57 4.44
C LEU A 411 11.87 -23.48 4.08
N ALA A 412 12.78 -23.50 5.07
CA ALA A 412 14.21 -23.49 4.81
C ALA A 412 14.65 -24.69 3.98
N GLN A 413 14.14 -25.89 4.26
CA GLN A 413 14.40 -27.08 3.44
C GLN A 413 13.88 -26.94 2.01
N ALA A 414 12.67 -26.40 1.84
CA ALA A 414 12.07 -26.20 0.53
C ALA A 414 12.86 -25.21 -0.35
N ILE A 415 13.52 -24.22 0.25
CA ILE A 415 14.37 -23.25 -0.47
C ILE A 415 15.78 -23.79 -0.68
N ALA A 416 16.39 -24.35 0.37
CA ALA A 416 17.80 -24.76 0.34
C ALA A 416 18.03 -25.95 -0.60
N ARG A 417 17.17 -26.97 -0.59
CA ARG A 417 17.41 -28.20 -1.37
C ARG A 417 17.57 -27.93 -2.88
N PRO A 418 16.64 -27.22 -3.55
CA PRO A 418 16.84 -26.87 -4.96
C PRO A 418 18.05 -25.95 -5.17
N ALA A 419 18.27 -24.97 -4.29
CA ALA A 419 19.40 -24.04 -4.42
C ALA A 419 20.76 -24.72 -4.29
N ILE A 420 20.90 -25.74 -3.43
CA ILE A 420 22.09 -26.56 -3.27
C ILE A 420 22.35 -27.41 -4.52
N GLN A 421 21.28 -27.92 -5.15
CA GLN A 421 21.38 -28.68 -6.40
C GLN A 421 21.82 -27.81 -7.58
N ASP A 422 21.33 -26.56 -7.63
CA ASP A 422 21.64 -25.59 -8.69
C ASP A 422 22.97 -24.82 -8.44
N ALA A 423 23.61 -25.00 -7.27
CA ALA A 423 24.82 -24.28 -6.89
C ALA A 423 25.99 -24.59 -7.85
N ARG A 424 26.57 -23.53 -8.42
CA ARG A 424 27.64 -23.64 -9.44
C ARG A 424 29.03 -23.87 -8.85
N THR A 425 29.25 -23.47 -7.61
CA THR A 425 30.55 -23.57 -6.95
C THR A 425 30.44 -24.34 -5.63
N GLN A 426 31.53 -25.00 -5.24
CA GLN A 426 31.60 -25.69 -3.94
C GLN A 426 31.44 -24.70 -2.77
N HIS A 427 31.89 -23.45 -2.95
CA HIS A 427 31.73 -22.40 -1.95
C HIS A 427 30.25 -22.08 -1.72
N ASP A 428 29.50 -21.79 -2.78
CA ASP A 428 28.05 -21.52 -2.70
C ASP A 428 27.30 -22.68 -2.05
N ARG A 429 27.63 -23.91 -2.47
CA ARG A 429 27.03 -25.12 -1.93
C ARG A 429 27.26 -25.25 -0.42
N SER A 430 28.51 -25.09 0.01
CA SER A 430 28.88 -25.20 1.43
C SER A 430 28.18 -24.15 2.30
N LEU A 431 27.99 -22.95 1.74
CA LEU A 431 27.40 -21.83 2.45
C LEU A 431 25.89 -22.03 2.63
N LEU A 432 25.18 -22.50 1.59
CA LEU A 432 23.77 -22.89 1.67
C LEU A 432 23.55 -24.08 2.63
N GLU A 433 24.43 -25.10 2.57
CA GLU A 433 24.37 -26.27 3.47
C GLU A 433 24.57 -25.85 4.93
N GLN A 434 25.49 -24.92 5.22
CA GLN A 434 25.73 -24.40 6.56
C GLN A 434 24.50 -23.70 7.16
N HIS A 435 23.87 -22.77 6.43
CA HIS A 435 22.69 -22.07 6.93
C HIS A 435 21.48 -23.00 7.08
N LEU A 436 21.30 -23.96 6.17
CA LEU A 436 20.26 -24.97 6.31
C LEU A 436 20.44 -25.77 7.61
N GLN A 437 21.67 -26.27 7.88
CA GLN A 437 21.96 -27.01 9.11
C GLN A 437 21.66 -26.19 10.36
N GLN A 438 21.96 -24.89 10.34
CA GLN A 438 21.70 -24.00 11.47
C GLN A 438 20.19 -23.84 11.73
N VAL A 439 19.38 -23.68 10.68
CA VAL A 439 17.92 -23.62 10.81
C VAL A 439 17.35 -24.95 11.33
N GLU A 440 17.83 -26.09 10.82
CA GLU A 440 17.40 -27.42 11.26
C GLU A 440 17.72 -27.66 12.75
N GLN A 441 18.87 -27.19 13.22
CA GLN A 441 19.23 -27.24 14.64
C GLN A 441 18.31 -26.39 15.52
N LEU A 442 17.96 -25.17 15.07
CA LEU A 442 17.08 -24.27 15.82
C LEU A 442 15.62 -24.74 15.87
N THR A 443 15.15 -25.35 14.78
CA THR A 443 13.75 -25.75 14.61
C THR A 443 13.46 -27.18 15.06
N GLY A 444 14.50 -28.01 15.21
CA GLY A 444 14.35 -29.43 15.53
C GLY A 444 13.81 -30.29 14.37
N VAL A 445 13.56 -29.70 13.20
CA VAL A 445 13.08 -30.40 12.00
C VAL A 445 14.28 -31.04 11.30
N ARG A 446 14.45 -32.35 11.45
CA ARG A 446 15.44 -33.13 10.68
C ARG A 446 14.83 -33.69 9.40
N SER A 447 15.66 -33.80 8.37
CA SER A 447 15.34 -34.27 7.01
C SER A 447 14.58 -35.62 6.91
N GLU A 448 14.57 -36.44 7.97
CA GLU A 448 13.88 -37.74 8.02
C GLU A 448 12.40 -37.68 8.44
N GLN A 449 11.94 -36.64 9.16
CA GLN A 449 10.57 -36.58 9.67
C GLN A 449 9.50 -36.31 8.60
N ILE A 450 9.86 -35.68 7.48
CA ILE A 450 8.91 -35.41 6.39
C ILE A 450 8.57 -36.70 5.61
N ARG A 451 9.51 -37.66 5.49
CA ARG A 451 9.21 -38.97 4.88
C ARG A 451 8.21 -39.80 5.69
N ALA A 452 8.19 -39.64 7.01
CA ALA A 452 7.22 -40.32 7.88
C ALA A 452 5.84 -39.64 7.86
N GLY A 453 5.79 -38.30 7.74
CA GLY A 453 4.53 -37.52 7.70
C GLY A 453 3.72 -37.66 6.40
N GLU A 454 4.38 -37.90 5.26
CA GLU A 454 3.69 -38.25 4.01
C GLU A 454 3.10 -39.68 4.03
N GLN A 455 3.61 -40.58 4.87
CA GLN A 455 3.06 -41.94 5.03
C GLN A 455 1.96 -42.06 6.08
N THR A 456 1.76 -41.05 6.94
CA THR A 456 0.79 -41.10 8.05
C THR A 456 -0.38 -40.11 7.93
N SER A 457 -0.51 -39.39 6.81
CA SER A 457 -1.60 -38.43 6.60
C SER A 457 -2.48 -38.72 5.38
N VAL A 458 -2.81 -39.98 5.07
CA VAL A 458 -4.04 -40.32 4.33
C VAL A 458 -4.58 -41.69 4.78
N SER A 459 -5.30 -41.71 5.90
CA SER A 459 -6.39 -42.69 6.10
C SER A 459 -7.73 -41.96 6.20
N MET A 460 -8.06 -41.15 5.18
CA MET A 460 -9.45 -40.82 4.89
C MET A 460 -10.09 -42.01 4.18
N GLN A 461 -10.58 -42.97 4.97
CA GLN A 461 -11.66 -43.84 4.50
C GLN A 461 -12.94 -43.01 4.41
N GLY A 462 -13.55 -43.00 3.22
CA GLY A 462 -14.98 -42.69 3.06
C GLY A 462 -15.32 -41.34 2.43
N CYS A 463 -14.95 -41.11 1.16
CA CYS A 463 -15.75 -40.25 0.27
C CYS A 463 -15.62 -40.73 -1.17
N SER A 464 -16.64 -41.44 -1.65
CA SER A 464 -16.81 -41.79 -3.06
C SER A 464 -17.15 -40.53 -3.86
N CYS A 465 -16.14 -39.95 -4.52
CA CYS A 465 -16.36 -38.99 -5.59
C CYS A 465 -16.14 -39.69 -6.94
N HIS A 466 -17.17 -39.67 -7.78
CA HIS A 466 -17.16 -40.16 -9.15
C HIS A 466 -15.95 -39.65 -9.93
N LEU A 467 -15.12 -40.58 -10.41
CA LEU A 467 -14.03 -40.33 -11.35
C LEU A 467 -14.58 -39.77 -12.67
N LEU A 468 -14.09 -38.60 -13.06
CA LEU A 468 -14.15 -38.05 -14.42
C LEU A 468 -13.46 -39.00 -15.41
N PRO A 469 -13.91 -39.10 -16.67
CA PRO A 469 -13.29 -39.97 -17.66
C PRO A 469 -11.91 -39.42 -18.09
N PRO A 470 -11.00 -40.29 -18.58
CA PRO A 470 -9.63 -39.93 -18.93
C PRO A 470 -9.57 -38.90 -20.07
N LYS A 471 -8.50 -38.07 -20.05
CA LYS A 471 -8.22 -36.93 -20.94
C LYS A 471 -8.49 -37.16 -22.43
N ASP A 472 -8.31 -38.39 -22.93
CA ASP A 472 -8.43 -38.73 -24.34
C ASP A 472 -9.87 -38.61 -24.88
N GLU A 473 -10.89 -38.69 -24.00
CA GLU A 473 -12.30 -38.59 -24.40
C GLU A 473 -12.77 -37.12 -24.49
N VAL A 474 -12.14 -36.23 -23.72
CA VAL A 474 -12.39 -34.79 -23.76
C VAL A 474 -11.77 -34.18 -25.02
N GLU A 475 -10.54 -34.55 -25.39
CA GLU A 475 -9.90 -34.07 -26.62
C GLU A 475 -10.66 -34.49 -27.88
N ARG A 476 -11.18 -35.73 -27.94
CA ARG A 476 -12.01 -36.18 -29.08
C ARG A 476 -13.31 -35.39 -29.18
N ARG A 477 -13.96 -35.06 -28.06
CA ARG A 477 -15.19 -34.23 -28.07
C ARG A 477 -14.91 -32.80 -28.54
N TRP A 478 -13.79 -32.20 -28.13
CA TRP A 478 -13.40 -30.86 -28.59
C TRP A 478 -13.05 -30.81 -30.09
N LEU A 479 -12.33 -31.81 -30.60
CA LEU A 479 -12.03 -31.93 -32.04
C LEU A 479 -13.29 -32.13 -32.88
N THR A 480 -14.25 -32.90 -32.38
CA THR A 480 -15.53 -33.13 -33.09
C THR A 480 -16.38 -31.85 -33.12
N LEU A 481 -16.42 -31.08 -32.03
CA LEU A 481 -17.08 -29.77 -31.92
C LEU A 481 -16.43 -28.69 -32.80
N LEU A 482 -15.10 -28.66 -32.87
CA LEU A 482 -14.36 -27.74 -33.75
C LEU A 482 -14.59 -28.04 -35.23
N LEU A 483 -14.67 -29.32 -35.61
CA LEU A 483 -14.97 -29.74 -36.98
C LEU A 483 -16.43 -29.43 -37.36
N THR A 484 -17.39 -29.55 -36.44
CA THR A 484 -18.78 -29.16 -36.69
C THR A 484 -18.95 -27.64 -36.79
N CYS A 485 -18.27 -26.85 -35.95
CA CYS A 485 -18.27 -25.39 -36.07
C CYS A 485 -17.62 -24.89 -37.37
N LYS A 486 -16.54 -25.54 -37.85
CA LYS A 486 -15.90 -25.19 -39.12
C LYS A 486 -16.80 -25.51 -40.33
N ALA A 487 -17.57 -26.61 -40.27
CA ALA A 487 -18.54 -26.96 -41.30
C ALA A 487 -19.73 -25.99 -41.34
N LEU A 488 -20.19 -25.50 -40.17
CA LEU A 488 -21.26 -24.48 -40.07
C LEU A 488 -20.82 -23.10 -40.57
N LEU A 489 -19.56 -22.71 -40.34
CA LEU A 489 -19.02 -21.42 -40.81
C LEU A 489 -18.78 -21.39 -42.33
N LEU A 490 -18.57 -22.53 -42.98
CA LEU A 490 -18.41 -22.62 -44.44
C LEU A 490 -19.74 -22.60 -45.21
N GLN A 491 -20.89 -22.71 -44.53
CA GLN A 491 -22.22 -22.64 -45.16
C GLN A 491 -22.85 -21.23 -45.14
N VAL A 492 -22.20 -20.23 -44.53
CA VAL A 492 -22.69 -18.85 -44.49
C VAL A 492 -21.92 -18.00 -45.51
N GLN A 493 -22.29 -18.11 -46.79
CA GLN A 493 -21.98 -17.10 -47.81
C GLN A 493 -23.12 -16.08 -47.86
N PHE A 494 -22.84 -14.82 -47.50
CA PHE A 494 -23.68 -13.68 -47.88
C PHE A 494 -22.91 -12.81 -48.89
N PRO A 495 -23.53 -12.44 -50.04
CA PRO A 495 -22.94 -11.53 -51.02
C PRO A 495 -23.29 -10.08 -50.67
N PHE A 496 -22.40 -9.11 -50.87
CA PHE A 496 -22.69 -7.67 -51.11
C PHE A 496 -21.34 -6.99 -51.39
N GLU A 497 -20.95 -6.80 -52.66
CA GLU A 497 -21.24 -5.66 -53.57
C GLU A 497 -20.69 -4.30 -53.11
N CYS A 498 -19.78 -3.78 -53.94
CA CYS A 498 -19.18 -2.45 -53.88
C CYS A 498 -20.18 -1.35 -54.26
N ALA A 499 -20.13 -0.24 -53.52
CA ALA A 499 -20.31 1.12 -54.03
C ALA A 499 -19.55 2.10 -53.12
#